data_AF-A0A843M8P7-F1
#
_entry.id   AF-A0A843M8P7-F1
#
_cell.length_a   1.000
_cell.length_b   1.000
_cell.length_c   1.000
_cell.angle_alpha   90.00
_cell.angle_beta   90.00
_cell.angle_gamma   90.00
#
_symmetry.space_group_name_H-M   'P 1'
#
loop_
_entity.id
_entity.type
_entity.pdbx_description
1 polymer ?
#
loop_
_entity_poly.entity_id
_entity_poly.type
_entity_poly.pdbx_seq_one_letter_code
_entity_poly.pdbx_strand_id
1 'polypeptide(L)'
;MASEAISSSIMIIGAVLGAAVLITAILPAIFSAGDTFGTVSSSAEQKLKTDFRIVNTYTAGGTTVQVWMKNVGNTRISVYDIKDSDVFLGIGSSYERYGY
;
A
#
# COMPACT_ATOMS: atom_id res chain seq x y z
N MET A 1 18.45 8.59 58.75
CA MET A 1 18.13 9.51 57.64
C MET A 1 18.93 9.22 56.36
N ALA A 2 20.24 8.91 56.39
CA ALA A 2 21.01 8.63 55.17
C ALA A 2 20.54 7.40 54.36
N SER A 3 20.14 6.31 55.03
CA SER A 3 19.64 5.08 54.38
C SER A 3 18.39 5.31 53.52
N GLU A 4 17.51 6.21 53.96
CA GLU A 4 16.24 6.50 53.30
C GLU A 4 16.47 7.33 52.03
N ALA A 5 17.40 8.29 52.09
CA ALA A 5 17.84 9.07 50.94
C ALA A 5 18.48 8.19 49.85
N ILE A 6 19.26 7.17 50.24
CA ILE A 6 19.89 6.22 49.30
C ILE A 6 18.82 5.37 48.61
N SER A 7 17.88 4.80 49.37
CA SER A 7 16.79 3.99 48.82
C SER A 7 15.90 4.80 47.85
N SER A 8 15.56 6.03 48.24
CA SER A 8 14.77 6.94 47.39
C SER A 8 15.50 7.27 46.08
N SER A 9 16.81 7.55 46.16
CA SER A 9 17.63 7.85 44.98
C SER A 9 17.71 6.68 44.00
N ILE A 10 17.87 5.45 44.50
CA ILE A 10 17.90 4.24 43.66
C ILE A 10 16.55 4.02 42.96
N MET A 11 15.43 4.24 43.66
CA MET A 11 14.10 4.17 43.03
C MET A 11 13.92 5.20 41.92
N ILE A 12 14.38 6.45 42.13
CA ILE A 12 14.30 7.49 41.10
C ILE A 12 15.13 7.10 39.87
N ILE A 13 16.35 6.59 40.07
CA ILE A 13 17.20 6.13 38.96
C ILE A 13 16.52 4.99 38.20
N GLY A 14 15.95 4.02 38.91
CA GLY A 14 15.20 2.91 38.31
C GLY A 14 13.97 3.37 37.52
N ALA A 15 13.22 4.34 38.04
CA ALA A 15 12.06 4.90 37.37
C ALA A 15 12.43 5.63 36.07
N VAL A 16 13.50 6.44 36.10
CA VAL A 16 13.97 7.18 34.92
C VAL A 16 14.51 6.22 33.85
N LEU A 17 15.31 5.22 34.24
CA LEU A 17 15.82 4.21 33.32
C LEU A 17 14.68 3.37 32.71
N GLY A 18 13.70 2.97 33.54
CA GLY A 18 12.52 2.24 33.07
C GLY A 18 11.72 3.03 32.04
N ALA A 19 11.51 4.33 32.30
CA ALA A 19 10.84 5.23 31.36
C ALA A 19 11.63 5.38 30.04
N ALA A 20 12.95 5.53 30.11
CA ALA A 20 13.80 5.64 28.92
C ALA A 20 13.71 4.39 28.04
N VAL A 21 13.82 3.20 28.63
CA VAL A 21 13.70 1.92 27.91
C VAL A 21 12.31 1.77 27.28
N LEU A 22 11.25 2.10 28.03
CA LEU A 22 9.88 2.05 27.55
C LEU A 22 9.67 2.94 26.31
N ILE A 23 10.16 4.18 26.37
CA ILE A 23 10.07 5.12 25.25
C ILE A 23 10.79 4.57 24.02
N THR A 24 12.02 4.05 24.19
CA THR A 24 12.79 3.49 23.08
C THR A 24 12.17 2.24 22.47
N ALA A 25 11.42 1.47 23.26
CA ALA A 25 10.74 0.27 22.79
C ALA A 25 9.39 0.58 22.08
N ILE A 26 8.65 1.58 22.56
CA ILE A 26 7.28 1.86 22.08
C ILE A 26 7.22 2.87 20.94
N LEU A 27 8.07 3.91 20.95
CA LEU A 27 8.02 4.97 19.92
C LEU A 27 8.14 4.41 18.48
N PRO A 28 9.03 3.45 18.17
CA PRO A 28 9.12 2.89 16.83
C PRO A 28 7.81 2.23 16.37
N ALA A 29 7.11 1.54 17.28
CA ALA A 29 5.84 0.89 16.97
C ALA A 29 4.74 1.92 16.64
N ILE A 30 4.68 3.02 17.40
CA ILE A 30 3.72 4.12 17.14
C ILE A 30 3.96 4.75 15.78
N PHE A 31 5.21 5.10 15.46
CA PHE A 31 5.54 5.70 14.16
C PHE A 31 5.27 4.74 13.00
N SER A 32 5.64 3.46 13.14
CA SER A 32 5.35 2.45 12.10
C SER A 32 3.85 2.28 11.84
N ALA A 33 3.03 2.33 12.90
CA ALA A 33 1.58 2.26 12.76
C ALA A 33 1.03 3.51 12.04
N GLY A 34 1.48 4.70 12.44
CA GLY A 34 1.08 5.97 11.80
C GLY A 34 1.43 6.01 10.31
N ASP A 35 2.66 5.61 9.95
CA ASP A 35 3.10 5.56 8.56
C ASP A 35 2.32 4.53 7.74
N THR A 36 1.98 3.38 8.34
CA THR A 36 1.13 2.36 7.72
C THR A 36 -0.26 2.91 7.41
N PHE A 37 -0.88 3.66 8.34
CA PHE A 37 -2.19 4.27 8.10
C PHE A 37 -2.15 5.32 6.98
N GLY A 38 -1.11 6.16 6.95
CA GLY A 38 -0.93 7.15 5.88
C GLY A 38 -0.77 6.51 4.51
N THR A 39 0.07 5.48 4.41
CA THR A 39 0.36 4.77 3.15
C THR A 39 -0.82 3.94 2.65
N VAL A 40 -1.60 3.31 3.55
CA VAL A 40 -2.83 2.60 3.17
C VAL A 40 -3.89 3.57 2.65
N SER A 41 -4.04 4.73 3.29
CA SER A 41 -4.99 5.76 2.86
C SER A 41 -4.65 6.30 1.48
N SER A 42 -3.39 6.67 1.24
CA SER A 42 -2.94 7.17 -0.07
C SER A 42 -3.05 6.10 -1.16
N SER A 43 -2.74 4.84 -0.83
CA SER A 43 -2.91 3.71 -1.76
C SER A 43 -4.38 3.46 -2.10
N ALA A 44 -5.29 3.58 -1.13
CA ALA A 44 -6.72 3.47 -1.36
C ALA A 44 -7.24 4.62 -2.23
N GLU A 45 -6.81 5.85 -1.96
CA GLU A 45 -7.13 7.01 -2.79
C GLU A 45 -6.63 6.85 -4.22
N GLN A 46 -5.40 6.34 -4.41
CA GLN A 46 -4.85 6.05 -5.72
C GLN A 46 -5.69 5.01 -6.45
N LYS A 47 -6.11 3.93 -5.79
CA LYS A 47 -6.99 2.91 -6.38
C LYS A 47 -8.35 3.48 -6.78
N LEU A 48 -8.93 4.36 -5.96
CA LEU A 48 -10.21 5.02 -6.27
C LEU A 48 -10.10 6.01 -7.43
N LYS A 49 -8.97 6.70 -7.56
CA LYS A 49 -8.72 7.67 -8.64
C LYS A 49 -8.21 7.04 -9.94
N THR A 50 -7.76 5.79 -9.89
CA THR A 50 -7.29 5.04 -11.05
C THR A 50 -8.46 4.29 -11.65
N ASP A 51 -8.99 4.81 -12.75
CA ASP A 51 -10.07 4.19 -13.49
C ASP A 51 -9.76 4.25 -14.99
N PHE A 52 -9.97 3.15 -15.70
CA PHE A 52 -9.77 3.08 -17.14
C PHE A 52 -10.94 2.36 -17.77
N ARG A 53 -11.35 2.86 -18.94
CA ARG A 53 -12.50 2.33 -19.65
C ARG A 53 -12.09 1.82 -21.02
N ILE A 54 -12.66 0.68 -21.39
CA ILE A 54 -12.60 0.17 -22.77
C ILE A 54 -13.57 1.01 -23.60
N VAL A 55 -13.03 1.78 -24.53
CA VAL A 55 -13.80 2.72 -25.38
C VAL A 55 -14.30 2.02 -26.62
N ASN A 56 -13.48 1.13 -27.20
CA ASN A 56 -13.87 0.41 -28.40
C ASN A 56 -13.14 -0.94 -28.48
N THR A 57 -13.80 -1.93 -29.07
CA THR A 57 -13.27 -3.25 -29.36
C THR A 57 -13.54 -3.56 -30.82
N TYR A 58 -12.48 -3.78 -31.59
CA TYR A 58 -12.59 -4.12 -33.01
C TYR A 58 -11.85 -5.43 -33.29
N THR A 59 -12.39 -6.23 -34.20
CA THR A 59 -11.72 -7.44 -34.68
C THR A 59 -11.26 -7.18 -36.10
N ALA A 60 -9.94 -7.12 -36.30
CA ALA A 60 -9.34 -6.99 -37.62
C ALA A 60 -9.06 -8.40 -38.16
N GLY A 61 -9.84 -8.83 -39.15
CA GLY A 61 -9.55 -10.05 -39.93
C GLY A 61 -9.71 -11.39 -39.19
N GLY A 62 -10.44 -11.44 -38.08
CA GLY A 62 -10.82 -12.69 -37.39
C GLY A 62 -9.78 -13.31 -36.45
N THR A 63 -8.51 -12.89 -36.54
CA THR A 63 -7.42 -13.39 -35.67
C THR A 63 -6.80 -12.34 -34.76
N THR A 64 -7.13 -11.05 -34.95
CA THR A 64 -6.56 -9.95 -34.17
C THR A 64 -7.66 -9.09 -33.57
N VAL A 65 -7.65 -8.97 -32.24
CA VAL A 65 -8.54 -8.08 -31.49
C VAL A 65 -7.77 -6.81 -31.14
N GLN A 66 -8.27 -5.66 -31.55
CA GLN A 66 -7.78 -4.35 -31.16
C GLN A 66 -8.72 -3.76 -30.12
N VAL A 67 -8.19 -3.44 -28.94
CA VAL A 67 -8.96 -2.88 -27.83
C VAL A 67 -8.38 -1.50 -27.50
N TRP A 68 -9.21 -0.47 -27.62
CA TRP A 68 -8.83 0.88 -27.21
C TRP A 68 -9.24 1.10 -25.77
N MET A 69 -8.24 1.32 -24.93
CA MET A 69 -8.41 1.64 -23.51
C MET A 69 -8.05 3.10 -23.29
N LYS A 70 -8.92 3.84 -22.61
CA LYS A 70 -8.68 5.22 -22.23
C LYS A 70 -8.70 5.33 -20.72
N ASN A 71 -7.69 5.99 -20.17
CA ASN A 71 -7.70 6.40 -18.77
C ASN A 71 -8.76 7.49 -18.57
N VAL A 72 -9.76 7.19 -17.74
CA VAL A 72 -10.86 8.10 -17.36
C VAL A 72 -10.68 8.63 -15.94
N GLY A 73 -9.74 8.06 -15.19
CA GLY A 73 -9.32 8.50 -13.88
C GLY A 73 -8.37 9.70 -13.93
N ASN A 74 -8.07 10.22 -12.74
CA ASN A 74 -7.19 11.38 -12.58
C ASN A 74 -5.74 10.99 -12.28
N THR A 75 -5.47 9.70 -12.09
CA THR A 75 -4.13 9.14 -11.85
C THR A 75 -3.51 8.71 -13.17
N ARG A 76 -2.25 9.07 -13.41
CA ARG A 76 -1.50 8.61 -14.59
C ARG A 76 -1.11 7.14 -14.42
N ILE A 77 -1.45 6.30 -15.40
CA ILE A 77 -1.01 4.90 -15.49
C ILE A 77 0.29 4.87 -16.32
N SER A 78 1.35 4.27 -15.79
CA SER A 78 2.63 4.14 -16.50
C SER A 78 2.57 3.01 -17.54
N VAL A 79 3.42 3.07 -18.57
CA VAL A 79 3.53 1.99 -19.57
C VAL A 79 4.07 0.70 -18.94
N TYR A 80 4.86 0.81 -17.87
CA TYR A 80 5.37 -0.35 -17.14
C TYR A 80 4.26 -1.07 -16.36
N ASP A 81 3.35 -0.33 -15.73
CA ASP A 81 2.21 -0.92 -15.00
C ASP A 81 1.25 -1.68 -15.94
N ILE A 82 1.18 -1.26 -17.22
CA ILE A 82 0.39 -1.95 -18.24
C ILE A 82 1.01 -3.31 -18.60
N LYS A 83 2.33 -3.49 -18.45
CA LYS A 83 2.99 -4.78 -18.70
C LYS A 83 2.73 -5.80 -17.59
N ASP A 84 2.52 -5.33 -16.37
CA ASP A 84 2.11 -6.18 -15.24
C ASP A 84 0.60 -6.49 -15.25
N SER A 85 -0.14 -5.98 -16.24
CA SER A 85 -1.57 -6.20 -16.36
C SER A 85 -1.89 -7.54 -17.02
N ASP A 86 -2.87 -8.24 -16.47
CA ASP A 86 -3.41 -9.47 -17.04
C ASP A 86 -4.61 -9.20 -17.92
N VAL A 87 -4.58 -9.68 -19.16
CA VAL A 87 -5.71 -9.60 -20.09
C VAL A 87 -6.36 -10.97 -20.18
N PHE A 88 -7.66 -11.05 -19.85
CA PHE A 88 -8.43 -12.27 -20.00
C PHE A 88 -9.34 -12.15 -21.21
N LEU A 89 -9.21 -13.08 -22.16
CA LEU A 89 -10.08 -13.17 -23.32
C LEU A 89 -10.74 -14.55 -23.33
N GLY A 90 -12.04 -14.59 -23.56
CA GLY A 90 -12.81 -15.83 -23.52
C GLY A 90 -14.14 -15.73 -24.24
N ILE A 91 -14.69 -16.89 -24.60
CA ILE A 91 -16.02 -17.02 -25.20
C ILE A 91 -16.82 -17.98 -24.32
N GLY A 92 -17.93 -17.51 -23.75
CA GLY A 92 -18.79 -18.32 -22.88
C GLY A 92 -18.12 -18.65 -21.53
N SER A 93 -17.88 -19.93 -21.26
CA SER A 93 -17.31 -20.42 -19.99
C SER A 93 -15.79 -20.66 -20.04
N SER A 94 -15.15 -20.49 -21.20
CA SER A 94 -13.72 -20.66 -21.37
C SER A 94 -13.03 -19.31 -21.42
N TYR A 95 -12.16 -19.05 -20.44
CA TYR A 95 -11.33 -17.84 -20.36
C TYR A 95 -9.87 -18.24 -20.37
N GLU A 96 -9.09 -17.58 -21.21
CA GLU A 96 -7.65 -17.76 -21.27
C GLU A 96 -6.96 -16.46 -20.87
N ARG A 97 -5.90 -16.58 -20.06
CA ARG A 97 -5.10 -15.43 -19.61
C ARG A 97 -4.01 -15.17 -20.65
N TYR A 98 -4.08 -14.00 -21.25
CA TYR A 98 -3.05 -13.42 -22.10
C TYR A 98 -2.25 -12.44 -21.25
N GLY A 99 -1.12 -12.92 -20.72
CA GLY A 99 -0.10 -12.08 -20.08
C GLY A 99 0.79 -11.39 -21.12
N TYR A 100 1.46 -10.32 -20.70
CA TYR A 100 2.40 -9.55 -21.52
C TYR A 100 3.82 -10.14 -21.55
#